data_AF-U7QJK6-F1
#
_entry.id   AF-U7QJK6-F1
#
_cell.length_a   1.000
_cell.length_b   1.000
_cell.length_c   1.000
_cell.angle_alpha   90.00
_cell.angle_beta   90.00
_cell.angle_gamma   90.00
#
_symmetry.space_group_name_H-M   'P 1'
#
loop_
_entity.id
_entity.type
_entity.pdbx_description
1 polymer ?
#
loop_
_entity_poly.entity_id
_entity_poly.type
_entity_poly.pdbx_seq_one_letter_code
_entity_poly.pdbx_strand_id
1 'polypeptide(L)' 'MQVKRVIEVVKEFPGLGKRIKQVREKDKRPLVQICREAGISRAYWYQLEAEDLRAPATEEMIRKIEIVLGVDLDIGFDK' A
#
# COMPACT_ATOMS: atom_id res chain seq x y z
N MET A 1 5.88 15.30 -20.68
CA MET A 1 6.76 14.67 -19.68
C MET A 1 5.90 14.26 -18.50
N GLN A 2 5.61 12.97 -18.32
CA GLN A 2 5.01 12.48 -17.07
C GLN A 2 6.15 12.34 -16.06
N VAL A 3 6.32 13.34 -15.22
CA VAL A 3 7.20 13.24 -14.05
C VAL A 3 6.58 12.18 -13.16
N LYS A 4 7.14 10.97 -13.13
CA LYS A 4 6.83 9.99 -12.09
C LYS A 4 7.26 10.65 -10.78
N ARG A 5 6.31 11.29 -10.07
CA ARG A 5 6.53 11.81 -8.74
C ARG A 5 6.80 10.60 -7.85
N VAL A 6 8.08 10.33 -7.59
CA VAL A 6 8.50 9.37 -6.57
C VAL A 6 8.28 10.10 -5.25
N ILE A 7 7.04 10.04 -4.77
CA ILE A 7 6.67 10.59 -3.47
C ILE A 7 7.19 9.59 -2.43
N GLU A 8 8.31 9.91 -1.79
CA GLU A 8 8.91 9.16 -0.68
C GLU A 8 8.10 9.37 0.61
N VAL A 9 6.80 9.09 0.61
CA VAL A 9 5.93 9.41 1.74
C VAL A 9 5.20 8.16 2.18
N VAL A 10 5.83 7.41 3.07
CA VAL A 10 5.08 6.56 4.02
C VAL A 10 5.45 6.83 5.46
N LYS A 11 6.53 7.60 5.67
CA LYS A 11 6.91 8.06 7.01
C LYS A 11 5.89 9.02 7.62
N GLU A 12 4.95 9.56 6.82
CA GLU A 12 3.93 10.53 7.25
C GLU A 12 2.50 9.96 7.34
N PHE A 13 2.27 8.66 7.08
CA PHE A 13 0.92 8.06 7.11
C PHE A 13 0.74 7.05 8.27
N PRO A 14 0.65 7.51 9.53
CA PRO A 14 0.38 6.63 10.66
C PRO A 14 -1.01 6.01 10.55
N GLY A 15 -1.09 4.69 10.75
CA GLY A 15 -2.32 3.90 10.64
C GLY A 15 -2.55 3.26 9.27
N LEU A 16 -1.68 3.52 8.27
CA LEU A 16 -1.79 2.90 6.96
C LEU A 16 -1.71 1.37 7.05
N GLY A 17 -0.71 0.87 7.78
CA GLY A 17 -0.53 -0.58 7.96
C GLY A 17 -1.73 -1.24 8.63
N LYS A 18 -2.33 -0.56 9.60
CA LYS A 18 -3.56 -1.02 10.27
C LYS A 18 -4.76 -1.05 9.32
N ARG A 19 -4.97 -0.01 8.50
CA ARG A 19 -6.04 0.04 7.49
C ARG A 19 -5.88 -1.09 6.49
N ILE A 20 -4.68 -1.28 5.93
CA ILE A 20 -4.38 -2.36 4.99
C ILE A 20 -4.67 -3.72 5.63
N LYS A 21 -4.25 -3.95 6.87
CA LYS A 21 -4.50 -5.19 7.59
C LYS A 21 -6.00 -5.44 7.79
N GLN A 22 -6.76 -4.44 8.22
CA GLN A 22 -8.21 -4.55 8.41
C GLN A 22 -8.94 -4.88 7.10
N VAL A 23 -8.51 -4.28 5.99
CA VAL A 23 -9.09 -4.57 4.68
C VAL A 23 -8.70 -5.97 4.22
N ARG A 24 -7.43 -6.36 4.39
CA ARG A 24 -6.95 -7.71 4.10
C ARG A 24 -7.74 -8.78 4.88
N GLU A 25 -8.02 -8.53 6.15
CA GLU A 25 -8.79 -9.46 6.99
C GLU A 25 -10.25 -9.61 6.56
N LYS A 26 -10.80 -8.59 5.88
CA LYS A 26 -12.13 -8.65 5.25
C LYS A 26 -12.09 -9.28 3.85
N ASP A 27 -10.94 -9.26 3.20
CA ASP A 27 -10.74 -9.86 1.89
C ASP A 27 -10.67 -11.40 2.00
N LYS A 28 -11.38 -12.09 1.11
CA LYS A 28 -11.42 -13.57 1.09
C LYS A 28 -10.27 -14.16 0.28
N ARG A 29 -9.52 -13.35 -0.46
CA ARG A 29 -8.39 -13.79 -1.29
C ARG A 29 -7.17 -14.05 -0.43
N PRO A 30 -6.33 -15.03 -0.80
CA PRO A 30 -5.07 -15.27 -0.11
C PRO A 30 -4.12 -14.09 -0.35
N LEU A 31 -3.31 -13.75 0.66
CA LEU A 31 -2.33 -12.66 0.60
C LEU A 31 -1.44 -12.73 -0.66
N VAL A 32 -1.02 -13.93 -1.05
CA VAL A 32 -0.18 -14.14 -2.24
C VAL A 32 -0.85 -13.65 -3.54
N GLN A 33 -2.17 -13.77 -3.63
CA GLN A 33 -2.93 -13.31 -4.78
C GLN A 33 -3.00 -11.79 -4.77
N ILE A 34 -3.33 -11.18 -3.63
CA ILE A 34 -3.38 -9.72 -3.47
C ILE A 34 -2.01 -9.10 -3.79
N CYS A 35 -0.92 -9.67 -3.27
CA CYS A 35 0.44 -9.23 -3.57
C CYS A 35 0.76 -9.31 -5.07
N ARG A 36 0.34 -10.39 -5.74
CA ARG A 36 0.53 -10.57 -7.19
C ARG A 36 -0.27 -9.55 -8.00
N GLU A 37 -1.52 -9.29 -7.63
CA GLU A 37 -2.39 -8.30 -8.27
C GLU A 37 -1.85 -6.87 -8.07
N ALA A 38 -1.37 -6.56 -6.86
CA ALA A 38 -0.78 -5.25 -6.54
C ALA A 38 0.65 -5.06 -7.08
N GLY A 39 1.27 -6.13 -7.58
CA GLY A 39 2.64 -6.10 -8.11
C GLY A 39 3.70 -5.87 -7.05
N ILE A 40 3.46 -6.32 -5.81
CA ILE A 40 4.38 -6.15 -4.67
C ILE A 40 4.77 -7.48 -4.04
N SER A 41 5.93 -7.51 -3.39
CA SER A 41 6.40 -8.69 -2.69
C SER A 41 5.68 -8.90 -1.35
N ARG A 42 5.50 -10.15 -0.92
CA ARG A 42 4.94 -10.48 0.42
C ARG A 42 5.72 -9.84 1.56
N ALA A 43 7.05 -9.80 1.47
CA ALA A 43 7.89 -9.14 2.47
C ALA A 43 7.57 -7.65 2.59
N TYR A 44 7.37 -6.98 1.45
CA TYR A 44 6.99 -5.58 1.38
C TYR A 44 5.59 -5.34 1.96
N TRP A 45 4.66 -6.26 1.73
CA TRP A 45 3.33 -6.22 2.36
C TRP A 45 3.40 -6.26 3.88
N TYR A 46 4.20 -7.17 4.46
CA TYR A 46 4.36 -7.24 5.91
C TYR A 46 5.01 -5.96 6.47
N GLN A 47 5.94 -5.36 5.73
CA GLN A 47 6.52 -4.06 6.09
C GLN A 47 5.48 -2.94 6.07
N LEU A 48 4.58 -2.92 5.06
CA LEU A 48 3.45 -2.01 5.02
C LEU A 48 2.53 -2.19 6.24
N GLU A 49 2.15 -3.43 6.54
CA GLU A 49 1.27 -3.74 7.68
C GLU A 49 1.90 -3.39 9.04
N ALA A 50 3.21 -3.60 9.17
CA ALA A 50 3.98 -3.25 10.37
C ALA A 50 4.35 -1.76 10.44
N GLU A 51 4.09 -1.00 9.37
CA GLU A 51 4.53 0.39 9.20
C GLU A 51 6.07 0.55 9.31
N ASP A 52 6.81 -0.56 9.20
CA ASP A 52 8.28 -0.65 9.21
C ASP A 52 8.79 -0.77 7.77
N LEU A 53 8.42 0.21 6.95
CA LEU A 53 8.83 0.26 5.56
C LEU A 53 10.30 0.60 5.44
N ARG A 54 11.10 -0.40 5.07
CA ARG A 54 12.51 -0.20 4.69
C ARG A 54 12.68 0.43 3.32
N ALA A 55 11.65 0.36 2.49
CA ALA A 55 11.59 0.97 1.17
C ALA A 55 10.34 1.87 1.07
N PRO A 56 10.43 3.05 0.43
CA PRO A 56 9.32 3.97 0.31
C PRO A 56 8.16 3.32 -0.46
N ALA A 57 6.92 3.46 0.02
CA ALA A 57 5.76 3.22 -0.84
C ALA A 57 5.53 4.46 -1.69
N THR A 58 5.59 4.25 -2.99
CA THR A 58 5.24 5.27 -3.95
C THR A 58 3.73 5.38 -4.06
N GLU A 59 3.24 6.54 -4.46
CA GLU A 59 1.84 6.76 -4.80
C GLU A 59 1.32 5.70 -5.78
N GLU A 60 2.11 5.34 -6.80
CA GLU A 60 1.73 4.32 -7.78
C GLU A 60 1.46 2.96 -7.11
N MET A 61 2.23 2.59 -6.08
CA MET A 61 2.05 1.35 -5.34
C MET A 61 0.83 1.40 -4.42
N ILE A 62 0.63 2.50 -3.70
CA ILE A 62 -0.56 2.67 -2.86
C ILE A 62 -1.83 2.63 -3.72
N ARG A 63 -1.90 3.39 -4.81
CA ARG A 63 -3.06 3.37 -5.71
C ARG A 63 -3.33 1.98 -6.27
N LYS A 64 -2.29 1.19 -6.59
CA LYS A 64 -2.47 -0.21 -6.99
C LYS A 64 -3.09 -1.03 -5.87
N ILE A 65 -2.61 -0.88 -4.63
CA ILE A 65 -3.17 -1.58 -3.47
C ILE A 65 -4.65 -1.21 -3.28
N GLU A 66 -4.99 0.08 -3.37
CA GLU A 66 -6.38 0.58 -3.30
C GLU A 66 -7.27 -0.05 -4.38
N ILE A 67 -6.83 -0.04 -5.63
CA ILE A 67 -7.56 -0.65 -6.76
C ILE A 67 -7.75 -2.15 -6.54
N VAL A 68 -6.69 -2.85 -6.12
CA VAL A 68 -6.72 -4.31 -5.93
C VAL A 68 -7.61 -4.69 -4.78
N LEU A 69 -7.54 -3.98 -3.66
CA LEU A 69 -8.37 -4.20 -2.48
C LEU A 69 -9.78 -3.62 -2.65
N GLY A 70 -10.01 -2.76 -3.65
CA GLY A 70 -11.28 -2.06 -3.85
C GLY A 70 -11.62 -1.11 -2.70
N VAL A 71 -10.61 -0.50 -2.07
CA VAL A 71 -10.78 0.41 -0.94
C VAL A 71 -10.07 1.72 -1.21
N ASP A 72 -10.58 2.77 -0.59
CA ASP A 72 -9.88 4.04 -0.46
C ASP A 72 -9.14 4.03 0.88
N LEU A 73 -7.81 4.13 0.84
CA LEU A 73 -6.97 4.18 2.03
C LEU A 73 -6.90 5.61 2.60
N ASP A 74 -7.63 6.58 2.01
CA ASP A 74 -7.71 7.99 2.39
C ASP A 74 -6.30 8.57 2.57
N ILE A 75 -5.44 8.29 1.58
CA ILE A 75 -4.07 8.81 1.53
C ILE A 75 -4.06 10.05 0.66
N GLY A 76 -4.00 11.21 1.32
CA GLY A 76 -3.75 12.48 0.64
C GLY A 76 -2.28 12.58 0.22
N PHE A 77 -2.00 12.49 -1.08
CA PHE A 77 -0.69 12.83 -1.66
C PHE A 77 -0.52 14.34 -1.86
N ASP A 78 -1.14 15.15 -1.00
CA ASP A 78 -1.15 16.61 -1.14
C ASP A 78 0.18 17.19 -0.67
N LYS A 79 1.10 17.39 -1.63
CA LYS A 79 2.18 18.39 -1.58
C LYS A 79 2.71 18.71 -2.99
#